data_AF-A0A917JZX1-F1
#
_entry.id   AF-A0A917JZX1-F1
#
_cell.length_a   1.000
_cell.length_b   1.000
_cell.length_c   1.000
_cell.angle_alpha   90.00
_cell.angle_beta   90.00
_cell.angle_gamma   90.00
#
_symmetry.space_group_name_H-M   'P 1'
#
loop_
_entity.id
_entity.type
_entity.pdbx_description
1 polymer ?
#
loop_
_entity_poly.entity_id
_entity_poly.type
_entity_poly.pdbx_seq_one_letter_code
_entity_poly.pdbx_strand_id
1 'polypeptide(L)'
;MYRFICLMCLLIPIAKADTIDHFMNIASNIPKMEMKADPQSQAWARSARNILTLTSECIAESLMLANESATARGEPLFCLPSGGKIDAEKLTSLIQQTYQNLSGLQSDKDKLTVSQIALMGLKKEYPCQSQPQAASSNPFQQSNPQTSQANQNPFYRPPSPMQHQDGLPALG
;
A
#
# COMPACT_ATOMS: atom_id res chain seq x y z
N MET A 1 -46.10 -15.35 4.42
CA MET A 1 -44.96 -15.70 3.53
C MET A 1 -44.04 -14.51 3.23
N TYR A 2 -44.53 -13.31 2.92
CA TYR A 2 -43.69 -12.13 2.63
C TYR A 2 -42.77 -11.65 3.77
N ARG A 3 -43.09 -11.96 5.03
CA ARG A 3 -42.25 -11.60 6.19
C ARG A 3 -40.89 -12.32 6.22
N PHE A 4 -40.78 -13.52 5.64
CA PHE A 4 -39.51 -14.24 5.57
C PHE A 4 -38.64 -13.81 4.38
N ILE A 5 -39.24 -13.28 3.32
CA ILE A 5 -38.52 -12.83 2.11
C ILE A 5 -37.75 -11.52 2.38
N CYS A 6 -38.30 -10.59 3.17
CA CYS A 6 -37.58 -9.39 3.58
C CYS A 6 -36.38 -9.68 4.50
N LEU A 7 -36.45 -10.74 5.33
CA LEU A 7 -35.38 -11.08 6.27
C LEU A 7 -34.15 -11.68 5.57
N MET A 8 -34.33 -12.33 4.42
CA MET A 8 -33.24 -12.92 3.64
C MET A 8 -32.43 -11.91 2.81
N CYS A 9 -32.97 -10.73 2.48
CA CYS A 9 -32.23 -9.70 1.75
C CYS A 9 -31.23 -8.92 2.63
N LEU A 10 -31.36 -8.98 3.95
CA LEU A 10 -30.54 -8.22 4.91
C LEU A 10 -29.21 -8.91 5.29
N LEU A 11 -28.94 -10.12 4.78
CA LEU A 11 -27.76 -10.91 5.11
C LEU A 11 -26.77 -11.06 3.95
N ILE A 12 -26.83 -10.19 2.92
CA ILE A 12 -25.80 -10.21 1.88
C ILE A 12 -24.50 -9.67 2.48
N PRO A 13 -23.44 -10.48 2.63
CA PRO A 13 -22.15 -9.95 3.06
C PRO A 13 -21.70 -8.93 2.02
N ILE A 14 -21.28 -7.75 2.49
CA ILE A 14 -20.72 -6.69 1.64
C ILE A 14 -19.42 -7.22 1.07
N ALA A 15 -19.49 -7.89 -0.09
CA ALA A 15 -18.32 -8.35 -0.81
C ALA A 15 -17.54 -7.10 -1.23
N LYS A 16 -16.36 -6.91 -0.63
CA LYS A 16 -15.43 -5.87 -1.09
C LYS A 16 -14.73 -6.39 -2.33
N ALA A 17 -15.39 -6.24 -3.47
CA ALA A 17 -14.86 -6.65 -4.77
C ALA A 17 -13.70 -5.75 -5.24
N ASP A 18 -13.68 -4.48 -4.82
CA ASP A 18 -12.58 -3.54 -5.08
C ASP A 18 -11.54 -3.59 -3.94
N THR A 19 -10.91 -4.75 -3.73
CA THR A 19 -9.70 -4.84 -2.90
C THR A 19 -8.47 -5.02 -3.78
N ILE A 20 -7.35 -4.44 -3.36
CA ILE A 20 -6.09 -4.61 -4.06
C ILE A 20 -5.64 -6.08 -4.10
N ASP A 21 -5.96 -6.87 -3.07
CA ASP A 21 -5.67 -8.30 -3.04
C ASP A 21 -6.30 -9.03 -4.25
N HIS A 22 -7.58 -8.76 -4.53
CA HIS A 22 -8.26 -9.39 -5.67
C HIS A 22 -7.62 -9.00 -7.00
N PHE A 23 -7.30 -7.71 -7.17
CA PHE A 23 -6.60 -7.19 -8.35
C PHE A 23 -5.24 -7.86 -8.56
N MET A 24 -4.42 -7.94 -7.50
CA MET A 24 -3.08 -8.52 -7.55
C MET A 24 -3.11 -10.03 -7.76
N ASN A 25 -4.11 -10.72 -7.21
CA ASN A 25 -4.34 -12.14 -7.46
C ASN A 25 -4.67 -12.40 -8.93
N ILE A 26 -5.51 -11.59 -9.58
CA ILE A 26 -5.77 -11.71 -11.01
C ILE A 26 -4.48 -11.45 -11.80
N ALA A 27 -3.83 -10.29 -11.56
CA ALA A 27 -2.64 -9.87 -12.29
C ALA A 27 -1.50 -10.90 -12.24
N SER A 28 -1.24 -11.47 -11.06
CA SER A 28 -0.17 -12.46 -10.86
C SER A 28 -0.47 -13.85 -11.43
N ASN A 29 -1.73 -14.18 -11.71
CA ASN A 29 -2.13 -15.46 -12.30
C ASN A 29 -2.19 -15.42 -13.83
N ILE A 30 -2.32 -14.25 -14.45
CA ILE A 30 -2.32 -14.12 -15.92
C ILE A 30 -1.11 -14.81 -16.56
N PRO A 31 0.15 -14.55 -16.17
CA PRO A 31 1.30 -15.21 -16.80
C PRO A 31 1.25 -16.74 -16.66
N LYS A 32 0.80 -17.24 -15.51
CA LYS A 32 0.68 -18.69 -15.24
C LYS A 32 -0.35 -19.35 -16.16
N MET A 33 -1.43 -18.63 -16.49
CA MET A 33 -2.49 -19.12 -17.36
C MET A 33 -2.12 -18.97 -18.84
N GLU A 34 -1.36 -17.93 -19.21
CA GLU A 34 -0.77 -17.75 -20.54
C GLU A 34 0.26 -18.85 -20.88
N MET A 35 0.97 -19.38 -19.88
CA MET A 35 1.90 -20.52 -20.07
C MET A 35 1.18 -21.86 -20.27
N LYS A 36 -0.06 -21.98 -19.81
CA LYS A 36 -0.86 -23.19 -20.02
C LYS A 36 -1.40 -23.18 -21.45
N ALA A 37 -0.98 -24.17 -22.24
CA ALA A 37 -1.36 -24.25 -23.65
C ALA A 37 -2.82 -24.69 -23.90
N ASP A 38 -3.62 -24.91 -22.86
CA ASP A 38 -5.01 -25.32 -23.02
C ASP A 38 -5.94 -24.13 -23.37
N PRO A 39 -6.98 -24.34 -24.22
CA PRO A 39 -7.85 -23.26 -24.68
C PRO A 39 -8.56 -22.50 -23.55
N GLN A 40 -8.92 -23.19 -22.47
CA GLN A 40 -9.64 -22.58 -21.35
C GLN A 40 -8.75 -21.61 -20.58
N SER A 41 -7.50 -22.00 -20.31
CA SER A 41 -6.54 -21.14 -19.64
C SER A 41 -6.21 -19.89 -20.46
N GLN A 42 -6.07 -20.03 -21.78
CA GLN A 42 -5.86 -18.89 -22.68
C GLN A 42 -7.07 -17.96 -22.73
N ALA A 43 -8.29 -18.51 -22.78
CA ALA A 43 -9.52 -17.72 -22.73
C ALA A 43 -9.64 -16.94 -21.41
N TRP A 44 -9.32 -17.60 -20.29
CA TRP A 44 -9.26 -16.96 -18.97
C TRP A 44 -8.23 -15.83 -18.91
N ALA A 45 -7.02 -16.04 -19.45
CA ALA A 45 -5.98 -15.00 -19.46
C ALA A 45 -6.42 -13.76 -20.25
N ARG A 46 -7.05 -13.96 -21.43
CA ARG A 46 -7.58 -12.86 -22.24
C ARG A 46 -8.69 -12.10 -21.53
N SER A 47 -9.63 -12.79 -20.90
CA SER A 47 -10.72 -12.12 -20.17
C SER A 47 -10.19 -11.39 -18.93
N ALA A 48 -9.24 -11.97 -18.20
CA ALA A 48 -8.59 -11.33 -17.07
C ALA A 48 -7.85 -10.04 -17.48
N ARG A 49 -7.10 -10.05 -18.59
CA ARG A 49 -6.47 -8.83 -19.15
C ARG A 49 -7.50 -7.75 -19.45
N ASN A 50 -8.62 -8.10 -20.08
CA ASN A 50 -9.68 -7.15 -20.40
C ASN A 50 -10.31 -6.57 -19.13
N ILE A 51 -10.55 -7.39 -18.10
CA ILE A 51 -11.06 -6.93 -16.80
C ILE A 51 -10.09 -5.92 -16.19
N LEU A 52 -8.80 -6.23 -16.09
CA LEU A 52 -7.81 -5.31 -15.51
C LEU A 52 -7.69 -4.00 -16.30
N THR A 53 -7.79 -4.09 -17.63
CA THR A 53 -7.79 -2.91 -18.52
C THR A 53 -8.99 -2.03 -18.23
N LEU A 54 -10.21 -2.58 -18.30
CA LEU A 54 -11.45 -1.85 -18.05
C LEU A 54 -11.52 -1.28 -16.64
N THR A 55 -11.11 -2.05 -15.63
CA THR A 55 -11.02 -1.56 -14.25
C THR A 55 -10.08 -0.37 -14.15
N SER A 56 -8.91 -0.44 -14.79
CA SER A 56 -7.95 0.65 -14.78
C SER A 56 -8.44 1.88 -15.56
N GLU A 57 -9.11 1.71 -16.70
CA GLU A 57 -9.73 2.82 -17.44
C GLU A 57 -10.79 3.53 -16.59
N CYS A 58 -11.70 2.77 -15.98
CA CYS A 58 -12.73 3.31 -15.10
C CYS A 58 -12.13 4.08 -13.90
N ILE A 59 -11.07 3.54 -13.28
CA ILE A 59 -10.39 4.22 -12.17
C ILE A 59 -9.65 5.46 -12.68
N ALA A 60 -8.97 5.40 -13.82
CA ALA A 60 -8.28 6.53 -14.43
C ALA A 60 -9.25 7.67 -14.69
N GLU A 61 -10.37 7.41 -15.35
CA GLU A 61 -11.41 8.41 -15.64
C GLU A 61 -12.01 8.99 -14.36
N SER A 62 -12.33 8.14 -13.39
CA SER A 62 -12.89 8.59 -12.11
C SER A 62 -11.92 9.48 -11.34
N LEU A 63 -10.63 9.12 -11.30
CA LEU A 63 -9.59 9.91 -10.64
C LEU A 63 -9.27 11.19 -11.40
N MET A 64 -9.30 11.17 -12.73
CA MET A 64 -9.16 12.38 -13.54
C MET A 64 -10.29 13.36 -13.27
N LEU A 65 -11.55 12.90 -13.28
CA LEU A 65 -12.71 13.73 -12.95
C LEU A 65 -12.64 14.27 -11.51
N ALA A 66 -12.24 13.43 -10.55
CA ALA A 66 -12.04 13.86 -9.17
C ALA A 66 -10.93 14.91 -9.05
N ASN A 67 -9.84 14.75 -9.81
CA ASN A 67 -8.73 15.69 -9.83
C ASN A 67 -9.12 17.02 -10.49
N GLU A 68 -9.88 17.01 -11.58
CA GLU A 68 -10.44 18.21 -12.21
C GLU A 68 -11.32 18.98 -11.21
N SER A 69 -12.21 18.28 -10.50
CA SER A 69 -13.05 18.87 -9.45
C SER A 69 -12.22 19.49 -8.33
N ALA A 70 -11.14 18.83 -7.91
CA ALA A 70 -10.25 19.32 -6.86
C ALA A 70 -9.39 20.50 -7.33
N THR A 71 -8.93 20.47 -8.58
CA THR A 71 -8.20 21.56 -9.24
C THR A 71 -9.05 22.81 -9.35
N ALA A 72 -10.35 22.68 -9.68
CA ALA A 72 -11.28 23.81 -9.69
C ALA A 72 -11.44 24.49 -8.31
N ARG A 73 -11.11 23.77 -7.23
CA ARG A 73 -11.08 24.31 -5.85
C ARG A 73 -9.68 24.78 -5.42
N GLY A 74 -8.67 24.72 -6.29
CA GLY A 74 -7.29 25.08 -5.97
C GLY A 74 -6.50 24.01 -5.22
N GLU A 75 -7.06 22.80 -5.06
CA GLU A 75 -6.43 21.68 -4.33
C GLU A 75 -6.36 20.42 -5.22
N PRO A 76 -5.55 20.42 -6.29
CA PRO A 76 -5.40 19.24 -7.15
C PRO A 76 -4.94 18.03 -6.33
N LEU A 77 -5.51 16.85 -6.62
CA LEU A 77 -5.09 15.59 -6.01
C LEU A 77 -3.69 15.18 -6.50
N PHE A 78 -3.40 15.42 -7.78
CA PHE A 78 -2.13 15.17 -8.45
C PHE A 78 -1.99 16.09 -9.68
N CYS A 79 -0.77 16.31 -10.17
CA CYS A 79 -0.50 17.29 -11.24
C CYS A 79 0.11 16.65 -12.47
N LEU A 80 -0.74 16.30 -13.44
CA LEU A 80 -0.27 15.80 -14.74
C LEU A 80 0.39 16.92 -15.55
N PRO A 81 1.43 16.58 -16.35
CA PRO A 81 1.92 17.49 -17.36
C PRO A 81 0.82 17.82 -18.39
N SER A 82 0.90 19.00 -19.00
CA SER A 82 -0.09 19.45 -19.98
C SER A 82 -0.29 18.42 -21.11
N GLY A 83 -1.54 18.01 -21.34
CA GLY A 83 -1.89 17.01 -22.34
C GLY A 83 -1.62 15.55 -21.93
N GLY A 84 -1.15 15.31 -20.70
CA GLY A 84 -0.96 13.97 -20.15
C GLY A 84 -2.29 13.24 -20.01
N LYS A 85 -2.29 11.94 -20.34
CA LYS A 85 -3.38 11.00 -20.06
C LYS A 85 -2.87 9.86 -19.18
N ILE A 86 -3.76 9.31 -18.38
CA ILE A 86 -3.53 8.07 -17.64
C ILE A 86 -4.22 6.97 -18.44
N ASP A 87 -3.44 6.19 -19.18
CA ASP A 87 -3.97 5.00 -19.85
C ASP A 87 -4.02 3.79 -18.91
N ALA A 88 -4.74 2.76 -19.34
CA ALA A 88 -4.99 1.56 -18.56
C ALA A 88 -3.72 0.80 -18.19
N GLU A 89 -2.78 0.69 -19.13
CA GLU A 89 -1.53 -0.07 -18.96
C GLU A 89 -0.62 0.63 -17.94
N LYS A 90 -0.46 1.95 -18.09
CA LYS A 90 0.30 2.78 -17.17
C LYS A 90 -0.29 2.74 -15.78
N LEU A 91 -1.61 2.87 -15.64
CA LEU A 91 -2.25 2.81 -14.34
C LEU A 91 -2.13 1.40 -13.72
N THR A 92 -2.31 0.34 -14.50
CA THR A 92 -2.13 -1.05 -14.05
C THR A 92 -0.72 -1.27 -13.51
N SER A 93 0.30 -0.81 -14.23
CA SER A 93 1.70 -0.91 -13.82
C SER A 93 1.96 -0.09 -12.54
N LEU A 94 1.44 1.13 -12.49
CA LEU A 94 1.57 2.01 -11.33
C LEU A 94 0.91 1.43 -10.08
N ILE A 95 -0.27 0.80 -10.21
CA ILE A 95 -0.95 0.10 -9.11
C ILE A 95 -0.07 -1.03 -8.57
N GLN A 96 0.44 -1.90 -9.45
CA GLN A 96 1.29 -3.04 -9.05
C GLN A 96 2.57 -2.56 -8.36
N GLN A 97 3.25 -1.56 -8.91
CA GLN A 97 4.46 -0.98 -8.34
C GLN A 97 4.18 -0.31 -6.99
N THR A 98 3.08 0.45 -6.89
CA THR A 98 2.71 1.12 -5.64
C THR A 98 2.44 0.10 -4.54
N TYR A 99 1.66 -0.93 -4.86
CA TYR A 99 1.35 -2.00 -3.91
C TYR A 99 2.60 -2.76 -3.45
N GLN A 100 3.52 -3.08 -4.35
CA GLN A 100 4.79 -3.74 -4.01
C GLN A 100 5.67 -2.88 -3.08
N ASN A 101 5.67 -1.57 -3.29
CA ASN A 101 6.48 -0.61 -2.53
C ASN A 101 5.84 -0.16 -1.20
N LEU A 102 4.60 -0.54 -0.90
CA LEU A 102 3.98 -0.23 0.39
C LEU A 102 4.67 -1.00 1.52
N SER A 103 5.20 -0.26 2.49
CA SER A 103 5.67 -0.80 3.76
C SER A 103 4.49 -1.17 4.67
N GLY A 104 4.59 -2.29 5.40
CA GLY A 104 3.57 -2.70 6.37
C GLY A 104 3.29 -4.19 6.35
N LEU A 105 2.47 -4.64 7.31
CA LEU A 105 1.99 -6.01 7.32
C LEU A 105 1.05 -6.24 6.13
N GLN A 106 1.24 -7.35 5.43
CA GLN A 106 0.50 -7.70 4.22
C GLN A 106 -1.03 -7.62 4.40
N SER A 107 -1.53 -8.09 5.55
CA SER A 107 -2.96 -8.05 5.89
C SER A 107 -3.58 -6.65 5.93
N ASP A 108 -2.78 -5.62 6.16
CA ASP A 108 -3.27 -4.24 6.20
C ASP A 108 -3.23 -3.58 4.82
N LYS A 109 -2.23 -3.95 4.00
CA LYS A 109 -2.14 -3.53 2.59
C LYS A 109 -3.33 -4.08 1.79
N ASP A 110 -3.70 -5.33 2.03
CA ASP A 110 -4.74 -6.06 1.28
C ASP A 110 -6.16 -5.52 1.50
N LYS A 111 -6.35 -4.69 2.54
CA LYS A 111 -7.64 -4.02 2.83
C LYS A 111 -7.84 -2.74 2.02
N LEU A 112 -6.80 -2.24 1.36
CA LEU A 112 -6.89 -1.03 0.55
C LEU A 112 -7.63 -1.33 -0.76
N THR A 113 -8.38 -0.34 -1.26
CA THR A 113 -9.05 -0.48 -2.55
C THR A 113 -8.09 -0.22 -3.70
N VAL A 114 -8.39 -0.73 -4.90
CA VAL A 114 -7.54 -0.51 -6.08
C VAL A 114 -7.43 0.99 -6.38
N SER A 115 -8.54 1.72 -6.25
CA SER A 115 -8.59 3.19 -6.43
C SER A 115 -7.72 3.95 -5.43
N GLN A 116 -7.63 3.49 -4.18
CA GLN A 116 -6.76 4.11 -3.16
C GLN A 116 -5.29 3.91 -3.51
N ILE A 117 -4.91 2.69 -3.89
CA ILE A 117 -3.54 2.39 -4.34
C ILE A 117 -3.18 3.21 -5.58
N ALA A 118 -4.09 3.26 -6.57
CA ALA A 118 -3.94 4.05 -7.78
C ALA A 118 -3.69 5.53 -7.46
N LEU A 119 -4.52 6.12 -6.60
CA LEU A 119 -4.36 7.51 -6.19
C LEU A 119 -3.02 7.76 -5.48
N MET A 120 -2.59 6.86 -4.58
CA MET A 120 -1.27 6.98 -3.94
C MET A 120 -0.12 6.95 -4.96
N GLY A 121 -0.21 6.04 -5.95
CA GLY A 121 0.76 5.97 -7.04
C GLY A 121 0.80 7.25 -7.86
N LEU A 122 -0.36 7.77 -8.26
CA LEU A 122 -0.45 9.01 -9.04
C LEU A 122 0.08 10.22 -8.29
N LYS A 123 -0.20 10.33 -6.98
CA LYS A 123 0.35 11.39 -6.13
C LYS A 123 1.88 11.35 -6.05
N LYS A 124 2.45 10.15 -6.07
CA LYS A 124 3.91 9.94 -6.03
C LYS A 124 4.55 10.23 -7.38
N GLU A 125 3.94 9.77 -8.47
CA GLU A 125 4.42 9.95 -9.84
C GLU A 125 4.26 11.40 -10.34
N TYR A 126 3.17 12.06 -9.94
CA TYR A 126 2.77 13.40 -10.39
C TYR A 126 2.54 14.37 -9.22
N PRO A 127 3.58 14.71 -8.46
CA PRO A 127 3.46 15.66 -7.36
C PRO A 127 3.15 17.08 -7.86
N CYS A 128 2.25 17.77 -7.18
CA CYS A 128 1.97 19.18 -7.44
C CYS A 128 3.05 20.08 -6.83
N GLN A 129 3.64 20.97 -7.63
CA GLN A 129 4.58 21.98 -7.13
C GLN A 129 3.82 23.12 -6.44
N SER A 130 3.48 22.93 -5.17
CA SER A 130 3.25 23.96 -4.13
C SER A 130 2.74 23.29 -2.85
N GLN A 131 3.56 22.43 -2.28
CA GLN A 131 3.52 22.11 -0.85
C GLN A 131 4.97 21.78 -0.48
N PRO A 132 5.56 22.45 0.52
CA PRO A 132 6.67 21.86 1.23
C PRO A 132 6.14 20.53 1.73
N GLN A 133 6.54 19.44 1.07
CA GLN A 133 6.56 18.15 1.73
C GLN A 133 7.53 18.36 2.88
N ALA A 134 7.02 18.80 4.03
CA ALA A 134 7.68 18.55 5.28
C ALA A 134 8.02 17.08 5.20
N ALA A 135 9.31 16.77 5.10
CA ALA A 135 9.80 15.43 5.25
C ALA A 135 9.13 14.91 6.51
N SER A 136 8.12 14.07 6.35
CA SER A 136 7.40 13.48 7.45
C SER A 136 8.33 12.42 8.02
N SER A 137 9.37 12.88 8.72
CA SER A 137 9.99 12.11 9.78
C SER A 137 8.86 11.71 10.71
N ASN A 138 8.54 10.42 10.74
CA ASN A 138 7.60 9.80 11.67
C ASN A 138 7.55 10.53 13.02
N PRO A 139 6.42 11.13 13.42
CA PRO A 139 6.15 11.39 14.81
C PRO A 139 5.42 10.19 15.39
N PHE A 140 6.11 9.04 15.45
CA PHE A 140 5.77 7.99 16.40
C PHE A 140 6.88 7.93 17.46
N GLN A 141 7.09 9.08 18.09
CA GLN A 141 7.74 9.13 19.39
C GLN A 141 6.70 8.68 20.40
N GLN A 142 6.75 7.38 20.70
CA GLN A 142 5.96 6.77 21.75
C GLN A 142 6.29 7.46 23.07
N SER A 143 5.31 8.22 23.57
CA SER A 143 5.30 8.82 24.89
C SER A 143 5.46 7.72 25.94
N ASN A 144 6.61 7.72 26.60
CA ASN A 144 6.87 6.94 27.79
C ASN A 144 6.31 7.71 28.99
N PRO A 145 5.29 7.22 29.73
CA PRO A 145 4.85 7.88 30.95
C PRO A 145 5.85 7.60 32.08
N GLN A 146 6.72 8.58 32.34
CA GLN A 146 7.59 8.63 33.51
C GLN A 146 6.77 9.13 34.72
N THR A 147 6.28 8.19 35.54
CA THR A 147 5.81 8.48 36.89
C THR A 147 7.02 8.67 37.79
N SER A 148 7.17 9.86 38.37
CA SER A 148 8.19 10.16 39.37
C SER A 148 7.73 9.68 40.75
N GLN A 149 8.37 8.67 41.34
CA GLN A 149 8.43 8.52 42.80
C GLN A 149 9.81 8.03 43.26
N ALA A 150 10.47 8.96 43.97
CA ALA A 150 11.39 8.80 45.09
C ALA A 150 12.14 7.45 45.29
N ASN A 151 13.46 7.53 45.15
CA ASN A 151 14.42 7.35 46.24
C ASN A 151 14.16 6.18 47.23
N GLN A 152 14.90 5.08 47.06
CA GLN A 152 15.85 4.55 48.05
C GLN A 152 16.53 3.27 47.54
N ASN A 153 17.86 3.30 47.44
CA ASN A 153 18.75 2.12 47.38
C ASN A 153 18.53 1.28 48.65
N PRO A 154 18.67 -0.06 48.65
CA PRO A 154 19.98 -0.67 48.36
C PRO A 154 19.88 -2.05 47.66
N PHE A 155 21.03 -2.57 47.22
CA PHE A 155 21.21 -3.96 46.79
C PHE A 155 20.93 -4.25 45.31
N TYR A 156 21.76 -3.73 44.42
CA TYR A 156 22.26 -4.52 43.29
C TYR A 156 23.68 -4.04 42.93
N ARG A 157 24.66 -4.93 43.12
CA ARG A 157 26.09 -4.70 42.90
C ARG A 157 26.45 -5.20 41.49
N PRO A 158 26.87 -4.35 40.55
CA PRO A 158 27.42 -4.84 39.28
C PRO A 158 28.80 -5.47 39.51
N PRO A 159 29.15 -6.57 38.83
CA PRO A 159 30.48 -7.19 38.94
C PRO A 159 31.55 -6.34 38.24
N SER A 160 32.66 -6.12 38.93
CA SER A 160 33.85 -5.43 38.41
C SER A 160 34.57 -6.25 37.32
N PRO A 161 35.24 -5.59 36.36
CA PRO A 161 36.05 -6.25 35.34
C PRO A 161 37.35 -6.83 35.94
N MET A 162 37.67 -8.08 35.60
CA MET A 162 38.97 -8.69 35.90
C MET A 162 40.05 -8.16 34.95
N GLN A 163 41.11 -7.60 35.53
CA GLN A 163 42.39 -7.37 34.86
C GLN A 163 43.28 -8.61 35.02
N HIS A 164 43.99 -9.00 33.96
CA HIS A 164 45.18 -9.82 34.05
C HIS A 164 46.28 -9.28 33.12
N GLN A 165 47.23 -8.58 33.75
CA GLN A 165 48.66 -8.44 33.42
C GLN A 165 49.36 -9.79 33.73
N ASP A 166 50.47 -10.26 33.16
CA ASP A 166 51.65 -9.76 32.42
C ASP A 166 52.08 -10.90 31.44
N GLY A 167 52.83 -10.76 30.35
CA GLY A 167 54.22 -10.29 30.25
C GLY A 167 54.94 -10.97 29.04
N LEU A 168 55.58 -10.11 28.21
CA LEU A 168 56.78 -10.21 27.32
C LEU A 168 57.70 -11.47 27.30
N PRO A 169 58.72 -11.60 26.40
CA PRO A 169 59.13 -10.80 25.22
C PRO A 169 59.62 -11.57 23.94
N ALA A 170 59.91 -10.76 22.89
CA ALA A 170 61.06 -10.78 21.96
C ALA A 170 61.28 -11.88 20.88
N LEU A 171 61.22 -11.40 19.63
CA LEU A 171 62.24 -11.43 18.54
C LEU A 171 63.08 -12.69 18.28
N GLY A 172 62.95 -13.18 17.05
CA GLY A 172 63.84 -14.11 16.34
C GLY A 172 63.26 -14.45 14.97
#